data_AF-A0A517S7G3-F1
#
_entry.id   AF-A0A517S7G3-F1
#
_cell.length_a   1.000
_cell.length_b   1.000
_cell.length_c   1.000
_cell.angle_alpha   90.00
_cell.angle_beta   90.00
_cell.angle_gamma   90.00
#
_symmetry.space_group_name_H-M   'P 1'
#
loop_
_entity.id
_entity.type
_entity.pdbx_description
1 polymer ?
#
loop_
_entity_poly.entity_id
_entity_poly.type
_entity_poly.pdbx_seq_one_letter_code
_entity_poly.pdbx_strand_id
1 'polypeptide(L)'
;MPLFIARSSFAACALLLATTVTSADSRIESIRSVDGHPLTITYYPVSAKASSGDRENAPVVVLLHGSDKGRILWDKAAPGRGETANFAETLQADGYAVITVDLRKFGDSKSPGDIAKLRPDDYEKMAASDMFAVKQFIFERHQEKDLNMNKMAIVAAGPTAAVAINFAAADLTVPPYDDAPVLANRTPRGQDVRALVLLSPEMSAGRLNSNRAMSLIKSPNAGIAMLVVVGAQDTADKGQSEKVFELMEKAQRKDEKRVYKLSPALRDRELGLIGKVPDQVEVPIRNFLNKHVKEFPSAWRDRKNKVTG
;
A
#
# COMPACT_ATOMS: atom_id res chain seq x y z
N MET A 1 6.59 -3.19 -84.74
CA MET A 1 5.62 -2.54 -83.83
C MET A 1 5.70 -3.24 -82.48
N PRO A 2 6.26 -2.61 -81.43
CA PRO A 2 6.41 -3.23 -80.12
C PRO A 2 5.20 -2.90 -79.23
N LEU A 3 4.71 -3.88 -78.47
CA LEU A 3 3.73 -3.68 -77.40
C LEU A 3 4.44 -3.90 -76.06
N PHE A 4 4.81 -2.80 -75.40
CA PHE A 4 5.35 -2.81 -74.04
C PHE A 4 4.21 -3.01 -73.04
N ILE A 5 4.24 -4.10 -72.27
CA ILE A 5 3.35 -4.31 -71.12
C ILE A 5 4.13 -3.89 -69.86
N ALA A 6 3.77 -2.73 -69.30
CA ALA A 6 4.27 -2.26 -68.02
C ALA A 6 3.63 -3.07 -66.88
N ARG A 7 4.45 -3.72 -66.05
CA ARG A 7 4.01 -4.33 -64.79
C ARG A 7 4.17 -3.31 -63.67
N SER A 8 3.05 -2.84 -63.15
CA SER A 8 2.97 -1.96 -61.98
C SER A 8 3.15 -2.78 -60.70
N SER A 9 4.29 -2.65 -60.03
CA SER A 9 4.51 -3.19 -58.69
C SER A 9 3.87 -2.26 -57.65
N PHE A 10 2.76 -2.68 -57.05
CA PHE A 10 2.22 -2.06 -55.84
C PHE A 10 3.07 -2.47 -54.64
N ALA A 11 3.86 -1.55 -54.10
CA ALA A 11 4.51 -1.70 -52.81
C ALA A 11 3.47 -1.40 -51.71
N ALA A 12 3.00 -2.44 -51.02
CA ALA A 12 2.18 -2.30 -49.82
C ALA A 12 3.08 -1.83 -48.66
N CYS A 13 3.05 -0.52 -48.38
CA CYS A 13 3.69 0.06 -47.22
C CYS A 13 2.85 -0.29 -45.99
N ALA A 14 3.29 -1.27 -45.21
CA ALA A 14 2.65 -1.64 -43.95
C ALA A 14 2.84 -0.51 -42.94
N LEU A 15 1.79 0.27 -42.71
CA LEU A 15 1.72 1.25 -41.63
C LEU A 15 1.70 0.47 -40.30
N LEU A 16 2.84 0.41 -39.59
CA LEU A 16 2.84 0.01 -38.20
C LEU A 16 2.07 1.05 -37.40
N LEU A 17 0.82 0.73 -37.04
CA LEU A 17 0.10 1.44 -35.98
C LEU A 17 0.83 1.16 -34.67
N ALA A 18 1.71 2.09 -34.27
CA ALA A 18 2.21 2.11 -32.91
C ALA A 18 1.01 2.37 -31.99
N THR A 19 0.52 1.30 -31.35
CA THR A 19 -0.40 1.44 -30.22
C THR A 19 0.35 2.18 -29.13
N THR A 20 0.04 3.46 -28.97
CA THR A 20 0.51 4.24 -27.83
C THR A 20 -0.01 3.55 -26.58
N VAL A 21 0.89 2.89 -25.86
CA VAL A 21 0.61 2.39 -24.50
C VAL A 21 0.37 3.62 -23.65
N THR A 22 -0.91 3.95 -23.44
CA THR A 22 -1.33 5.02 -22.54
C THR A 22 -0.77 4.70 -21.16
N SER A 23 -0.08 5.69 -20.56
CA SER A 23 0.19 5.71 -19.13
C SER A 23 -1.10 5.36 -18.40
N ALA A 24 -1.06 4.36 -17.52
CA ALA A 24 -2.27 3.91 -16.85
C ALA A 24 -2.65 4.96 -15.79
N ASP A 25 -3.61 5.82 -16.15
CA ASP A 25 -4.13 6.86 -15.29
C ASP A 25 -4.74 6.25 -14.01
N SER A 26 -4.67 6.99 -12.91
CA SER A 26 -5.34 6.60 -11.68
C SER A 26 -6.85 6.57 -11.87
N ARG A 27 -7.55 5.70 -11.14
CA ARG A 27 -9.01 5.58 -11.20
C ARG A 27 -9.62 5.45 -9.83
N ILE A 28 -10.78 6.06 -9.65
CA ILE A 28 -11.57 5.96 -8.43
C ILE A 28 -12.46 4.72 -8.54
N GLU A 29 -12.42 3.87 -7.52
CA GLU A 29 -13.23 2.66 -7.45
C GLU A 29 -14.02 2.62 -6.14
N SER A 30 -15.22 2.02 -6.18
CA SER A 30 -15.99 1.72 -4.99
C SER A 30 -15.92 0.23 -4.71
N ILE A 31 -15.46 -0.13 -3.52
CA ILE A 31 -15.42 -1.50 -3.03
C ILE A 31 -16.35 -1.62 -1.82
N ARG A 32 -16.67 -2.85 -1.39
CA ARG A 32 -17.48 -3.10 -0.20
C ARG A 32 -16.66 -3.82 0.86
N SER A 33 -16.71 -3.31 2.08
CA SER A 33 -16.17 -4.00 3.25
C SER A 33 -16.85 -5.37 3.42
N VAL A 34 -16.25 -6.25 4.23
CA VAL A 34 -16.80 -7.58 4.54
C VAL A 34 -18.20 -7.48 5.18
N ASP A 35 -18.46 -6.44 5.97
CA ASP A 35 -19.77 -6.12 6.57
C ASP A 35 -20.66 -5.24 5.68
N GLY A 36 -20.29 -5.01 4.42
CA GLY A 36 -21.12 -4.36 3.39
C GLY A 36 -21.03 -2.82 3.34
N HIS A 37 -20.25 -2.19 4.21
CA HIS A 37 -19.98 -0.75 4.20
C HIS A 37 -19.27 -0.35 2.90
N PRO A 38 -19.74 0.69 2.18
CA PRO A 38 -19.08 1.13 0.96
C PRO A 38 -17.78 1.87 1.27
N LEU A 39 -16.73 1.53 0.54
CA LEU A 39 -15.43 2.19 0.61
C LEU A 39 -15.08 2.77 -0.75
N THR A 40 -14.43 3.92 -0.74
CA THR A 40 -13.91 4.59 -1.92
C THR A 40 -12.39 4.53 -1.89
N ILE A 41 -11.81 4.07 -3.00
CA ILE A 41 -10.36 4.01 -3.19
C ILE A 41 -9.96 4.78 -4.44
N THR A 42 -8.73 5.29 -4.49
CA THR A 42 -8.07 5.62 -5.76
C THR A 42 -7.00 4.57 -6.02
N TYR A 43 -7.08 3.90 -7.16
CA TYR A 43 -6.10 2.91 -7.60
C TYR A 43 -5.18 3.51 -8.68
N TYR A 44 -3.89 3.45 -8.41
CA TYR A 44 -2.81 3.80 -9.33
C TYR A 44 -2.20 2.48 -9.81
N PRO A 45 -2.55 2.00 -11.00
CA PRO A 45 -1.98 0.77 -11.55
C PRO A 45 -0.48 0.93 -11.80
N VAL A 46 0.24 -0.18 -11.80
CA VAL A 46 1.67 -0.21 -12.09
C VAL A 46 1.93 0.44 -13.45
N SER A 47 2.80 1.46 -13.48
CA SER A 47 3.17 2.09 -14.74
C SER A 47 3.89 1.09 -15.65
N ALA A 48 3.42 0.96 -16.90
CA ALA A 48 4.05 0.11 -17.90
C ALA A 48 5.52 0.50 -18.15
N LYS A 49 5.85 1.80 -18.03
CA LYS A 49 7.20 2.32 -18.18
C LYS A 49 8.10 1.91 -17.01
N ALA A 50 7.57 1.95 -15.79
CA ALA A 50 8.35 1.71 -14.56
C ALA A 50 8.56 0.22 -14.26
N SER A 51 7.67 -0.66 -14.76
CA SER A 51 7.75 -2.11 -14.53
C SER A 51 8.64 -2.86 -15.53
N SER A 52 9.13 -2.22 -16.58
CA SER A 52 9.88 -2.89 -17.67
C SER A 52 9.19 -4.16 -18.20
N GLY A 53 7.86 -4.23 -18.11
CA GLY A 53 7.05 -5.40 -18.49
C GLY A 53 6.78 -6.42 -17.37
N ASP A 54 7.46 -6.35 -16.23
CA ASP A 54 7.27 -7.26 -15.09
C ASP A 54 6.21 -6.74 -14.10
N ARG A 55 4.98 -6.58 -14.59
CA ARG A 55 3.85 -6.10 -13.77
C ARG A 55 3.44 -7.12 -12.71
N GLU A 56 3.53 -8.41 -13.02
CA GLU A 56 3.08 -9.46 -12.10
C GLU A 56 3.92 -9.54 -10.82
N ASN A 57 5.19 -9.11 -10.84
CA ASN A 57 6.03 -9.03 -9.64
C ASN A 57 6.09 -7.64 -9.01
N ALA A 58 5.31 -6.67 -9.51
CA ALA A 58 5.32 -5.32 -9.00
C ALA A 58 4.75 -5.24 -7.57
N PRO A 59 5.41 -4.53 -6.65
CA PRO A 59 4.92 -4.34 -5.29
C PRO A 59 3.66 -3.46 -5.23
N VAL A 60 2.91 -3.56 -4.14
CA VAL A 60 1.72 -2.73 -3.88
C VAL A 60 1.84 -1.97 -2.55
N VAL A 61 1.46 -0.69 -2.56
CA VAL A 61 1.43 0.16 -1.37
C VAL A 61 0.01 0.65 -1.10
N VAL A 62 -0.49 0.42 0.11
CA VAL A 62 -1.75 0.97 0.60
C VAL A 62 -1.46 2.21 1.43
N LEU A 63 -2.12 3.32 1.11
CA LEU A 63 -1.95 4.62 1.75
C LEU A 63 -3.19 4.97 2.58
N LEU A 64 -3.04 4.97 3.91
CA LEU A 64 -4.09 5.28 4.89
C LEU A 64 -3.85 6.66 5.50
N HIS A 65 -4.84 7.54 5.37
CA HIS A 65 -4.80 8.86 5.99
C HIS A 65 -5.36 8.84 7.43
N GLY A 66 -4.99 9.80 8.26
CA GLY A 66 -5.35 9.83 9.70
C GLY A 66 -6.61 10.64 10.06
N SER A 67 -7.12 11.46 9.14
CA SER A 67 -8.19 12.44 9.41
C SER A 67 -9.38 12.33 8.47
N ASP A 68 -10.49 12.99 8.78
CA ASP A 68 -11.72 12.98 7.98
C ASP A 68 -11.64 13.72 6.63
N LYS A 69 -10.50 14.38 6.35
CA LYS A 69 -10.26 15.15 5.10
C LYS A 69 -10.05 14.26 3.86
N GLY A 70 -9.97 12.94 4.04
CA GLY A 70 -10.03 11.95 2.96
C GLY A 70 -8.71 11.65 2.26
N ARG A 71 -8.75 10.71 1.31
CA ARG A 71 -7.62 10.20 0.52
C ARG A 71 -6.95 11.26 -0.35
N ILE A 72 -7.69 12.31 -0.71
CA ILE A 72 -7.20 13.49 -1.45
C ILE A 72 -6.02 14.20 -0.76
N LEU A 73 -5.79 13.93 0.53
CA LEU A 73 -4.60 14.42 1.23
C LEU A 73 -3.30 13.86 0.65
N TRP A 74 -3.33 12.65 0.09
CA TRP A 74 -2.20 12.05 -0.62
C TRP A 74 -1.96 12.66 -2.00
N ASP A 75 -3.00 13.30 -2.56
CA ASP A 75 -2.98 13.89 -3.91
C ASP A 75 -2.40 15.31 -3.92
N LYS A 76 -2.08 15.85 -2.74
CA LYS A 76 -1.44 17.16 -2.61
C LYS A 76 0.04 17.03 -3.02
N ALA A 77 0.37 17.53 -4.21
CA ALA A 77 1.77 17.78 -4.58
C ALA A 77 2.43 18.71 -3.55
N ALA A 78 3.73 18.55 -3.33
CA ALA A 78 4.53 19.42 -2.47
C ALA A 78 4.41 20.89 -2.90
N PRO A 79 3.68 21.77 -2.17
CA PRO A 79 3.51 23.14 -2.60
C PRO A 79 4.85 23.87 -2.49
N GLY A 80 5.33 24.43 -3.61
CA GLY A 80 6.43 25.40 -3.60
C GLY A 80 7.83 24.90 -4.00
N ARG A 81 7.99 23.65 -4.47
CA ARG A 81 9.28 23.16 -5.01
C ARG A 81 9.30 22.84 -6.50
N GLY A 82 8.21 23.12 -7.22
CA GLY A 82 8.10 22.79 -8.65
C GLY A 82 7.88 21.30 -8.92
N GLU A 83 7.66 20.49 -7.88
CA GLU A 83 7.21 19.11 -7.99
C GLU A 83 5.76 19.09 -8.51
N THR A 84 5.55 18.39 -9.61
CA THR A 84 4.24 18.28 -10.26
C THR A 84 3.47 17.04 -9.84
N ALA A 85 4.16 16.05 -9.27
CA ALA A 85 3.59 14.77 -8.86
C ALA A 85 3.35 14.74 -7.34
N ASN A 86 2.25 14.12 -6.93
CA ASN A 86 1.99 13.83 -5.52
C ASN A 86 2.72 12.55 -5.07
N PHE A 87 2.62 12.20 -3.77
CA PHE A 87 3.36 11.06 -3.23
C PHE A 87 2.91 9.72 -3.84
N ALA A 88 1.61 9.55 -4.12
CA ALA A 88 1.08 8.35 -4.76
C ALA A 88 1.58 8.20 -6.20
N GLU A 89 1.58 9.28 -6.97
CA GLU A 89 2.14 9.32 -8.33
C GLU A 89 3.65 9.08 -8.35
N THR A 90 4.37 9.58 -7.34
CA THR A 90 5.81 9.33 -7.18
C THR A 90 6.08 7.84 -6.94
N LEU A 91 5.29 7.18 -6.07
CA LEU A 91 5.38 5.74 -5.88
C LEU A 91 4.96 4.97 -7.14
N GLN A 92 3.94 5.42 -7.87
CA GLN A 92 3.55 4.81 -9.14
C GLN A 92 4.68 4.87 -10.18
N ALA A 93 5.35 6.03 -10.28
CA ALA A 93 6.50 6.24 -11.15
C ALA A 93 7.69 5.35 -10.76
N ASP A 94 7.81 4.99 -9.49
CA ASP A 94 8.78 4.02 -8.99
C ASP A 94 8.42 2.56 -9.28
N GLY A 95 7.28 2.29 -9.91
CA GLY A 95 6.86 0.94 -10.29
C GLY A 95 6.07 0.21 -9.20
N TYR A 96 5.46 0.93 -8.27
CA TYR A 96 4.47 0.36 -7.36
C TYR A 96 3.07 0.45 -7.96
N ALA A 97 2.23 -0.54 -7.66
CA ALA A 97 0.80 -0.30 -7.59
C ALA A 97 0.51 0.49 -6.30
N VAL A 98 -0.36 1.50 -6.36
CA VAL A 98 -0.70 2.31 -5.18
C VAL A 98 -2.20 2.37 -5.00
N ILE A 99 -2.66 2.25 -3.76
CA ILE A 99 -4.07 2.36 -3.39
C ILE A 99 -4.20 3.37 -2.27
N THR A 100 -4.85 4.50 -2.53
CA THR A 100 -5.26 5.42 -1.46
C THR A 100 -6.68 5.04 -1.03
N VAL A 101 -6.93 5.03 0.28
CA VAL A 101 -8.19 4.48 0.83
C VAL A 101 -8.86 5.51 1.71
N ASP A 102 -10.12 5.80 1.42
CA ASP A 102 -11.04 6.34 2.42
C ASP A 102 -11.62 5.15 3.20
N LEU A 103 -11.21 4.97 4.46
CA LEU A 103 -11.84 3.96 5.32
C LEU A 103 -13.27 4.36 5.70
N ARG A 104 -14.05 3.48 6.34
CA ARG A 104 -15.45 3.82 6.68
C ARG A 104 -15.57 5.17 7.38
N LYS A 105 -16.56 5.97 6.99
CA LYS A 105 -16.82 7.31 7.51
C LYS A 105 -15.71 8.34 7.27
N PHE A 106 -14.68 8.01 6.50
CA PHE A 106 -13.67 8.96 6.03
C PHE A 106 -13.99 9.39 4.59
N GLY A 107 -13.62 10.63 4.23
CA GLY A 107 -13.72 11.14 2.86
C GLY A 107 -15.03 10.76 2.15
N ASP A 108 -14.88 10.11 1.00
CA ASP A 108 -15.99 9.67 0.14
C ASP A 108 -16.57 8.30 0.53
N SER A 109 -16.08 7.68 1.61
CA SER A 109 -16.62 6.42 2.18
C SER A 109 -17.66 6.67 3.27
N LYS A 110 -18.25 7.88 3.28
CA LYS A 110 -19.39 8.24 4.12
C LYS A 110 -20.67 7.82 3.42
N SER A 111 -21.43 6.93 4.03
CA SER A 111 -22.76 6.54 3.56
C SER A 111 -23.80 7.61 3.93
N PRO A 112 -24.92 7.72 3.18
CA PRO A 112 -26.07 8.52 3.62
C PRO A 112 -26.51 8.07 5.02
N GLY A 113 -26.43 8.97 6.01
CA GLY A 113 -26.67 8.65 7.43
C GLY A 113 -25.41 8.61 8.30
N ASP A 114 -24.20 8.64 7.72
CA ASP A 114 -22.93 8.84 8.44
C ASP A 114 -22.72 10.29 8.91
N ILE A 115 -23.81 10.96 9.29
CA ILE A 115 -23.80 12.26 9.98
C ILE A 115 -23.20 12.09 11.39
N ALA A 116 -23.22 10.87 11.93
CA ALA A 116 -22.62 10.54 13.21
C ALA A 116 -21.08 10.58 13.13
N LYS A 117 -20.48 11.26 14.12
CA LYS A 117 -19.03 11.22 14.37
C LYS A 117 -18.53 9.77 14.38
N LEU A 118 -17.27 9.60 14.00
CA LEU A 118 -16.58 8.32 14.10
C LEU A 118 -16.77 7.73 15.50
N ARG A 119 -17.34 6.53 15.57
CA ARG A 119 -17.57 5.83 16.83
C ARG A 119 -16.33 5.04 17.21
N PRO A 120 -16.12 4.79 18.51
CA PRO A 120 -14.93 4.05 18.95
C PRO A 120 -14.79 2.64 18.35
N ASP A 121 -15.89 1.97 17.99
CA ASP A 121 -15.90 0.63 17.37
C ASP A 121 -15.63 0.66 15.86
N ASP A 122 -15.73 1.83 15.21
CA ASP A 122 -15.53 1.92 13.76
C ASP A 122 -14.08 1.57 13.39
N TYR A 123 -13.08 1.92 14.21
CA TYR A 123 -11.68 1.53 13.97
C TYR A 123 -11.43 0.02 14.03
N GLU A 124 -12.13 -0.71 14.90
CA GLU A 124 -12.04 -2.18 14.94
C GLU A 124 -12.57 -2.78 13.64
N LYS A 125 -13.68 -2.23 13.12
CA LYS A 125 -14.24 -2.66 11.84
C LYS A 125 -13.39 -2.23 10.65
N MET A 126 -12.68 -1.10 10.72
CA MET A 126 -11.68 -0.73 9.72
C MET A 126 -10.61 -1.81 9.59
N ALA A 127 -10.06 -2.27 10.72
CA ALA A 127 -9.01 -3.29 10.72
C ALA A 127 -9.54 -4.69 10.32
N ALA A 128 -10.72 -5.07 10.82
CA ALA A 128 -11.27 -6.41 10.66
C ALA A 128 -12.12 -6.62 9.40
N SER A 129 -12.58 -5.54 8.75
CA SER A 129 -13.50 -5.60 7.60
C SER A 129 -13.00 -4.76 6.43
N ASP A 130 -12.73 -3.47 6.63
CA ASP A 130 -12.39 -2.56 5.52
C ASP A 130 -11.07 -2.95 4.85
N MET A 131 -10.03 -3.18 5.66
CA MET A 131 -8.72 -3.58 5.15
C MET A 131 -8.74 -4.95 4.46
N PHE A 132 -9.63 -5.86 4.86
CA PHE A 132 -9.82 -7.14 4.16
C PHE A 132 -10.50 -6.97 2.80
N ALA A 133 -11.38 -5.97 2.64
CA ALA A 133 -11.91 -5.62 1.32
C ALA A 133 -10.84 -4.98 0.42
N VAL A 134 -9.99 -4.11 0.96
CA VAL A 134 -8.82 -3.60 0.23
C VAL A 134 -7.91 -4.76 -0.19
N LYS A 135 -7.67 -5.72 0.71
CA LYS A 135 -6.92 -6.93 0.39
C LYS A 135 -7.58 -7.77 -0.70
N GLN A 136 -8.90 -7.89 -0.68
CA GLN A 136 -9.64 -8.62 -1.71
C GLN A 136 -9.49 -7.96 -3.08
N PHE A 137 -9.57 -6.62 -3.14
CA PHE A 137 -9.28 -5.87 -4.36
C PHE A 137 -7.85 -6.15 -4.85
N ILE A 138 -6.85 -6.12 -3.96
CA ILE A 138 -5.46 -6.45 -4.30
C ILE A 138 -5.34 -7.89 -4.81
N PHE A 139 -6.05 -8.83 -4.20
CA PHE A 139 -6.08 -10.22 -4.65
C PHE A 139 -6.60 -10.34 -6.07
N GLU A 140 -7.66 -9.63 -6.44
CA GLU A 140 -8.18 -9.65 -7.83
C GLU A 140 -7.15 -9.12 -8.83
N ARG A 141 -6.53 -7.97 -8.54
CA ARG A 141 -5.44 -7.41 -9.37
C ARG A 141 -4.23 -8.35 -9.43
N HIS A 142 -3.92 -9.03 -8.33
CA HIS A 142 -2.88 -10.04 -8.29
C HIS A 142 -3.19 -11.20 -9.24
N GLN A 143 -4.42 -11.72 -9.22
CA GLN A 143 -4.83 -12.80 -10.11
C GLN A 143 -4.84 -12.37 -11.59
N GLU A 144 -5.07 -11.08 -11.86
CA GLU A 144 -4.95 -10.47 -13.19
C GLU A 144 -3.48 -10.22 -13.62
N LYS A 145 -2.50 -10.59 -12.79
CA LYS A 145 -1.06 -10.38 -13.02
C LYS A 145 -0.69 -8.89 -13.12
N ASP A 146 -1.47 -8.03 -12.49
CA ASP A 146 -1.21 -6.59 -12.46
C ASP A 146 -0.25 -6.18 -11.34
N LEU A 147 -0.10 -7.02 -10.31
CA LEU A 147 0.76 -6.79 -9.15
C LEU A 147 1.06 -8.09 -8.39
N ASN A 148 1.96 -8.00 -7.41
CA ASN A 148 2.27 -9.08 -6.48
C ASN A 148 1.75 -8.78 -5.07
N MET A 149 0.68 -9.44 -4.64
CA MET A 149 0.13 -9.24 -3.30
C MET A 149 1.10 -9.65 -2.17
N ASN A 150 2.06 -10.54 -2.44
CA ASN A 150 3.06 -10.98 -1.44
C ASN A 150 4.12 -9.90 -1.15
N LYS A 151 4.07 -8.80 -1.90
CA LYS A 151 4.92 -7.61 -1.78
C LYS A 151 4.06 -6.40 -1.41
N MET A 152 3.30 -6.51 -0.31
CA MET A 152 2.42 -5.45 0.16
C MET A 152 3.08 -4.60 1.26
N ALA A 153 2.93 -3.28 1.15
CA ALA A 153 3.24 -2.33 2.20
C ALA A 153 2.00 -1.53 2.60
N ILE A 154 1.98 -1.05 3.85
CA ILE A 154 0.99 -0.06 4.30
C ILE A 154 1.72 1.16 4.84
N VAL A 155 1.39 2.34 4.31
CA VAL A 155 1.77 3.63 4.89
C VAL A 155 0.54 4.19 5.60
N ALA A 156 0.63 4.42 6.90
CA ALA A 156 -0.51 4.87 7.71
C ALA A 156 -0.15 6.06 8.58
N ALA A 157 -1.09 6.99 8.76
CA ALA A 157 -0.87 8.23 9.49
C ALA A 157 -1.77 8.34 10.74
N GLY A 158 -1.19 8.79 11.85
CA GLY A 158 -1.92 9.08 13.09
C GLY A 158 -2.71 7.86 13.59
N PRO A 159 -4.04 7.98 13.80
CA PRO A 159 -4.87 6.90 14.34
C PRO A 159 -5.01 5.69 13.40
N THR A 160 -4.87 5.83 12.08
CA THR A 160 -4.93 4.68 11.17
C THR A 160 -3.69 3.80 11.23
N ALA A 161 -2.62 4.24 11.90
CA ALA A 161 -1.51 3.37 12.26
C ALA A 161 -1.96 2.17 13.11
N ALA A 162 -2.88 2.39 14.06
CA ALA A 162 -3.46 1.31 14.87
C ALA A 162 -4.24 0.31 14.00
N VAL A 163 -4.97 0.81 13.00
CA VAL A 163 -5.68 -0.03 12.02
C VAL A 163 -4.69 -0.87 11.22
N ALA A 164 -3.63 -0.27 10.68
CA ALA A 164 -2.60 -0.96 9.90
C ALA A 164 -1.89 -2.06 10.71
N ILE A 165 -1.51 -1.76 11.96
CA ILE A 165 -0.85 -2.73 12.86
C ILE A 165 -1.76 -3.92 13.14
N ASN A 166 -3.03 -3.67 13.47
CA ASN A 166 -3.99 -4.72 13.78
C ASN A 166 -4.35 -5.55 12.54
N PHE A 167 -4.53 -4.92 11.38
CA PHE A 167 -4.74 -5.63 10.13
C PHE A 167 -3.54 -6.51 9.77
N ALA A 168 -2.31 -5.99 9.85
CA ALA A 168 -1.11 -6.79 9.56
C ALA A 168 -1.00 -8.00 10.51
N ALA A 169 -1.33 -7.83 11.79
CA ALA A 169 -1.38 -8.96 12.73
C ALA A 169 -2.48 -9.97 12.37
N ALA A 170 -3.68 -9.53 11.99
CA ALA A 170 -4.76 -10.41 11.56
C ALA A 170 -4.37 -11.18 10.29
N ASP A 171 -3.79 -10.49 9.30
CA ASP A 171 -3.31 -11.05 8.05
C ASP A 171 -2.27 -12.16 8.25
N LEU A 172 -1.34 -11.98 9.19
CA LEU A 172 -0.36 -13.01 9.55
C LEU A 172 -0.99 -14.31 10.05
N THR A 173 -2.14 -14.22 10.70
CA THR A 173 -2.82 -15.36 11.35
C THR A 173 -3.76 -16.12 10.43
N VAL A 174 -3.99 -15.65 9.19
CA VAL A 174 -4.84 -16.35 8.22
C VAL A 174 -4.12 -17.63 7.75
N PRO A 175 -4.65 -18.83 8.05
CA PRO A 175 -4.01 -20.07 7.64
C PRO A 175 -4.08 -20.24 6.12
N PRO A 176 -3.11 -20.92 5.48
CA PRO A 176 -3.17 -21.26 4.06
C PRO A 176 -4.37 -22.19 3.78
N TYR A 177 -4.76 -22.32 2.51
CA TYR A 177 -5.76 -23.31 2.09
C TYR A 177 -5.29 -24.73 2.42
N ASP A 178 -6.21 -25.61 2.79
CA ASP A 178 -5.91 -27.04 2.92
C ASP A 178 -6.03 -27.74 1.56
N ASP A 179 -5.17 -27.33 0.62
CA ASP A 179 -5.19 -27.78 -0.78
C ASP A 179 -3.93 -28.59 -1.16
N ALA A 180 -3.11 -28.94 -0.17
CA ALA A 180 -1.96 -29.81 -0.31
C ALA A 180 -1.65 -30.53 1.02
N PRO A 181 -1.13 -31.78 0.97
CA PRO A 181 -0.79 -32.55 2.17
C PRO A 181 0.42 -31.98 2.93
N VAL A 182 1.32 -31.29 2.23
CA VAL A 182 2.51 -30.65 2.82
C VAL A 182 2.24 -29.15 3.00
N LEU A 183 2.39 -28.65 4.23
CA LEU A 183 2.10 -27.25 4.58
C LEU A 183 2.86 -26.24 3.69
N ALA A 184 4.11 -26.53 3.34
CA ALA A 184 4.92 -25.66 2.47
C ALA A 184 4.36 -25.53 1.03
N ASN A 185 3.55 -26.50 0.58
CA ASN A 185 2.98 -26.54 -0.76
C ASN A 185 1.53 -26.03 -0.82
N ARG A 186 0.94 -25.73 0.35
CA ARG A 186 -0.39 -25.17 0.47
C ARG A 186 -0.44 -23.74 -0.05
N THR A 187 -1.56 -23.38 -0.66
CA THR A 187 -1.73 -22.05 -1.22
C THR A 187 -1.93 -21.02 -0.10
N PRO A 188 -1.12 -19.97 0.00
CA PRO A 188 -1.25 -19.01 1.09
C PRO A 188 -2.48 -18.12 0.94
N ARG A 189 -3.01 -17.67 2.08
CA ARG A 189 -4.18 -16.78 2.18
C ARG A 189 -3.90 -15.48 2.95
N GLY A 190 -2.74 -15.39 3.57
CA GLY A 190 -2.31 -14.34 4.48
C GLY A 190 -0.82 -14.12 4.40
N GLN A 191 -0.29 -13.39 5.38
CA GLN A 191 1.13 -13.06 5.49
C GLN A 191 1.64 -12.34 4.24
N ASP A 192 0.88 -11.35 3.78
CA ASP A 192 1.14 -10.62 2.53
C ASP A 192 1.80 -9.26 2.81
N VAL A 193 1.53 -8.68 3.98
CA VAL A 193 2.19 -7.45 4.45
C VAL A 193 3.66 -7.73 4.75
N ARG A 194 4.55 -6.95 4.14
CA ARG A 194 6.01 -6.99 4.33
C ARG A 194 6.57 -5.78 5.05
N ALA A 195 5.89 -4.64 4.95
CA ALA A 195 6.36 -3.43 5.56
C ALA A 195 5.23 -2.52 6.05
N LEU A 196 5.47 -1.86 7.18
CA LEU A 196 4.65 -0.80 7.72
C LEU A 196 5.45 0.50 7.79
N VAL A 197 4.93 1.57 7.21
CA VAL A 197 5.44 2.93 7.39
C VAL A 197 4.42 3.71 8.20
N LEU A 198 4.82 4.19 9.36
CA LEU A 198 3.91 4.79 10.33
C LEU A 198 4.29 6.26 10.54
N LEU A 199 3.40 7.17 10.12
CA LEU A 199 3.58 8.62 10.21
C LEU A 199 2.88 9.15 11.47
N SER A 200 3.65 9.64 12.46
CA SER A 200 3.14 10.03 13.78
C SER A 200 2.18 9.00 14.39
N PRO A 201 2.56 7.71 14.51
CA PRO A 201 1.60 6.65 14.83
C PRO A 201 0.92 6.81 16.18
N GLU A 202 -0.36 6.47 16.18
CA GLU A 202 -1.06 6.14 17.41
C GLU A 202 -1.11 4.64 17.71
N MET A 203 -0.92 4.23 18.98
CA MET A 203 -1.05 2.82 19.39
C MET A 203 -2.49 2.38 19.57
N SER A 204 -3.40 3.34 19.70
CA SER A 204 -4.82 3.10 19.89
C SER A 204 -5.63 4.10 19.09
N ALA A 205 -6.77 3.67 18.57
CA ALA A 205 -7.73 4.53 17.89
C ALA A 205 -9.14 4.08 18.29
N GLY A 206 -9.90 4.96 18.96
CA GLY A 206 -11.16 4.56 19.59
C GLY A 206 -10.96 3.42 20.60
N ARG A 207 -11.61 2.27 20.39
CA ARG A 207 -11.43 1.05 21.21
C ARG A 207 -10.36 0.10 20.69
N LEU A 208 -9.88 0.31 19.46
CA LEU A 208 -8.84 -0.53 18.88
C LEU A 208 -7.51 -0.27 19.57
N ASN A 209 -6.94 -1.29 20.20
CA ASN A 209 -5.64 -1.25 20.87
C ASN A 209 -4.63 -2.15 20.14
N SER A 210 -3.44 -1.63 19.84
CA SER A 210 -2.43 -2.33 19.03
C SER A 210 -1.40 -3.13 19.82
N ASN A 211 -1.45 -3.18 21.16
CA ASN A 211 -0.43 -3.87 21.96
C ASN A 211 -0.34 -5.37 21.65
N ARG A 212 -1.48 -6.05 21.54
CA ARG A 212 -1.53 -7.48 21.20
C ARG A 212 -1.04 -7.71 19.76
N ALA A 213 -1.54 -6.92 18.81
CA ALA A 213 -1.10 -6.99 17.42
C ALA A 213 0.41 -6.75 17.28
N MET A 214 0.95 -5.75 18.00
CA MET A 214 2.38 -5.46 18.06
C MET A 214 3.20 -6.66 18.54
N SER A 215 2.69 -7.42 19.51
CA SER A 215 3.38 -8.62 20.00
C SER A 215 3.53 -9.71 18.93
N LEU A 216 2.61 -9.77 17.96
CA LEU A 216 2.66 -10.71 16.84
C LEU A 216 3.60 -10.22 15.75
N ILE A 217 3.45 -8.97 15.29
CA ILE A 217 4.23 -8.42 14.17
C ILE A 217 5.69 -8.11 14.55
N LYS A 218 6.00 -7.96 15.84
CA LYS A 218 7.37 -7.75 16.32
C LYS A 218 8.20 -9.04 16.32
N SER A 219 7.62 -10.21 16.11
CA SER A 219 8.42 -11.43 15.97
C SER A 219 9.28 -11.33 14.71
N PRO A 220 10.59 -11.66 14.74
CA PRO A 220 11.40 -11.73 13.54
C PRO A 220 10.81 -12.68 12.48
N ASN A 221 10.15 -13.76 12.93
CA ASN A 221 9.49 -14.73 12.06
C ASN A 221 8.25 -14.17 11.36
N ALA A 222 7.74 -13.00 11.77
CA ALA A 222 6.64 -12.34 11.08
C ALA A 222 7.08 -11.80 9.71
N GLY A 223 8.38 -11.54 9.50
CA GLY A 223 8.88 -11.01 8.24
C GLY A 223 8.36 -9.61 7.89
N ILE A 224 7.96 -8.82 8.90
CA ILE A 224 7.46 -7.45 8.73
C ILE A 224 8.53 -6.44 9.17
N ALA A 225 8.91 -5.57 8.25
CA ALA A 225 9.72 -4.40 8.52
C ALA A 225 8.85 -3.20 8.96
N MET A 226 9.41 -2.29 9.76
CA MET A 226 8.70 -1.09 10.21
C MET A 226 9.58 0.15 10.13
N LEU A 227 9.02 1.23 9.59
CA LEU A 227 9.59 2.57 9.66
C LEU A 227 8.62 3.49 10.42
N VAL A 228 9.07 4.06 11.53
CA VAL A 228 8.34 5.10 12.26
C VAL A 228 8.90 6.46 11.88
N VAL A 229 8.03 7.37 11.44
CA VAL A 229 8.38 8.75 11.07
C VAL A 229 7.64 9.71 11.99
N VAL A 230 8.36 10.62 12.64
CA VAL A 230 7.75 11.64 13.52
C VAL A 230 8.60 12.90 13.54
N GLY A 231 7.98 14.08 13.47
CA GLY A 231 8.70 15.35 13.55
C GLY A 231 9.53 15.48 14.84
N ALA A 232 10.81 15.80 14.72
CA ALA A 232 11.72 15.91 15.87
C ALA A 232 11.31 17.01 16.87
N GLN A 233 10.60 18.03 16.38
CA GLN A 233 10.07 19.16 17.14
C GLN A 233 8.58 18.99 17.49
N ASP A 234 7.96 17.88 17.10
CA ASP A 234 6.61 17.59 17.54
C ASP A 234 6.61 17.18 19.02
N THR A 235 5.81 17.86 19.81
CA THR A 235 5.69 17.64 21.26
C THR A 235 4.49 16.78 21.64
N ALA A 236 3.52 16.56 20.74
CA ALA A 236 2.37 15.70 21.07
C ALA A 236 2.62 14.23 20.71
N ASP A 237 3.09 13.94 19.50
CA ASP A 237 3.10 12.55 19.02
C ASP A 237 4.47 11.89 19.17
N LYS A 238 5.54 12.68 19.38
CA LYS A 238 6.92 12.17 19.51
C LYS A 238 7.07 11.12 20.59
N GLY A 239 6.62 11.40 21.81
CA GLY A 239 6.77 10.45 22.92
C GLY A 239 6.00 9.14 22.69
N GLN A 240 4.87 9.19 21.98
CA GLN A 240 4.11 8.00 21.63
C GLN A 240 4.74 7.24 20.47
N SER A 241 5.19 7.94 19.44
CA SER A 241 5.89 7.38 18.28
C SER A 241 7.20 6.70 18.69
N GLU A 242 7.94 7.28 19.63
CA GLU A 242 9.13 6.69 20.23
C GLU A 242 8.81 5.36 20.94
N LYS A 243 7.72 5.30 21.71
CA LYS A 243 7.26 4.04 22.32
C LYS A 243 6.92 2.98 21.27
N VAL A 244 6.26 3.34 20.18
CA VAL A 244 5.96 2.41 19.07
C VAL A 244 7.24 1.82 18.50
N PHE A 245 8.21 2.69 18.20
CA PHE A 245 9.52 2.28 17.69
C PHE A 245 10.25 1.35 18.66
N GLU A 246 10.35 1.72 19.94
CA GLU A 246 11.05 0.93 20.95
C GLU A 246 10.44 -0.47 21.15
N LEU A 247 9.11 -0.61 21.06
CA LEU A 247 8.44 -1.90 21.19
C LEU A 247 8.87 -2.89 20.10
N MET A 248 9.10 -2.39 18.88
CA MET A 248 9.58 -3.19 17.76
C MET A 248 11.08 -3.40 17.80
N GLU A 249 11.84 -2.35 18.12
CA GLU A 249 13.31 -2.37 18.16
C GLU A 249 13.81 -3.41 19.17
N LYS A 250 13.18 -3.50 20.35
CA LYS A 250 13.54 -4.49 21.39
C LYS A 250 13.40 -5.94 20.93
N ALA A 251 12.58 -6.22 19.92
CA ALA A 251 12.38 -7.56 19.36
C ALA A 251 13.18 -7.80 18.07
N GLN A 252 13.99 -6.83 17.63
CA GLN A 252 14.83 -6.95 16.45
C GLN A 252 16.02 -7.88 16.74
N ARG A 253 16.37 -8.73 15.77
CA ARG A 253 17.59 -9.54 15.84
C ARG A 253 18.80 -8.72 15.41
N LYS A 254 19.98 -9.01 15.97
CA LYS A 254 21.21 -8.26 15.65
C LYS A 254 21.66 -8.42 14.20
N ASP A 255 21.36 -9.56 13.58
CA ASP A 255 21.69 -9.92 12.20
C ASP A 255 20.69 -9.37 11.16
N GLU A 256 19.57 -8.80 11.59
CA GLU A 256 18.49 -8.36 10.70
C GLU A 256 17.96 -6.98 11.10
N LYS A 257 18.40 -5.93 10.40
CA LYS A 257 17.86 -4.58 10.57
C LYS A 257 16.55 -4.45 9.78
N ARG A 258 15.41 -4.42 10.49
CA ARG A 258 14.05 -4.28 9.92
C ARG A 258 13.21 -3.18 10.57
N VAL A 259 13.67 -2.59 11.67
CA VAL A 259 12.99 -1.51 12.40
C VAL A 259 13.80 -0.22 12.26
N TYR A 260 13.13 0.86 11.86
CA TYR A 260 13.74 2.14 11.54
C TYR A 260 12.97 3.28 12.19
N LYS A 261 13.69 4.34 12.53
CA LYS A 261 13.13 5.61 12.98
C LYS A 261 13.65 6.73 12.09
N LEU A 262 12.76 7.64 11.73
CA LEU A 262 13.08 8.87 11.03
C LEU A 262 12.48 10.04 11.81
N SER A 263 13.29 11.06 12.06
CA SER A 263 12.87 12.24 12.82
C SER A 263 13.31 13.53 12.13
N PRO A 264 12.60 13.97 11.07
CA PRO A 264 12.94 15.21 10.37
C PRO A 264 12.80 16.41 11.32
N ALA A 265 13.56 17.48 11.10
CA ALA A 265 13.52 18.69 11.93
C ALA A 265 12.26 19.54 11.68
N LEU A 266 11.08 18.93 11.80
CA LEU A 266 9.76 19.50 11.59
C LEU A 266 8.92 19.41 12.87
N ARG A 267 7.93 20.31 12.95
CA ARG A 267 6.84 20.28 13.94
C ARG A 267 5.58 19.59 13.39
N ASP A 268 5.50 19.40 12.07
CA ASP A 268 4.38 18.77 11.39
C ASP A 268 4.15 17.32 11.86
N ARG A 269 2.93 16.83 11.62
CA ARG A 269 2.43 15.51 12.04
C ARG A 269 1.73 14.83 10.89
N GLU A 270 1.60 13.50 10.99
CA GLU A 270 0.82 12.71 10.04
C GLU A 270 1.22 13.04 8.58
N LEU A 271 0.24 13.33 7.72
CA LEU A 271 0.46 13.72 6.33
C LEU A 271 1.05 15.12 6.16
N GLY A 272 1.09 15.94 7.21
CA GLY A 272 1.83 17.21 7.21
C GLY A 272 3.34 17.02 7.04
N LEU A 273 3.86 15.81 7.30
CA LEU A 273 5.27 15.46 7.06
C LEU A 273 5.58 15.27 5.57
N ILE A 274 4.56 14.96 4.76
CA ILE A 274 4.68 14.73 3.31
C ILE A 274 4.68 16.07 2.56
N GLY A 275 5.51 16.21 1.54
CA GLY A 275 5.63 17.37 0.66
C GLY A 275 6.41 18.55 1.23
N LYS A 276 6.83 18.54 2.51
CA LYS A 276 7.57 19.65 3.13
C LYS A 276 9.07 19.56 2.90
N VAL A 277 9.62 18.38 3.18
CA VAL A 277 11.04 18.05 3.06
C VAL A 277 11.19 16.66 2.42
N PRO A 278 10.85 16.51 1.11
CA PRO A 278 10.84 15.20 0.45
C PRO A 278 12.14 14.42 0.65
N ASP A 279 13.30 15.09 0.59
CA ASP A 279 14.62 14.47 0.81
C ASP A 279 14.79 13.86 2.22
N GLN A 280 14.12 14.41 3.22
CA GLN A 280 14.20 13.94 4.61
C GLN A 280 13.06 13.01 5.00
N VAL A 281 11.98 12.92 4.21
CA VAL A 281 10.80 12.12 4.54
C VAL A 281 10.48 11.13 3.44
N GLU A 282 10.08 11.61 2.27
CA GLU A 282 9.60 10.75 1.17
C GLU A 282 10.70 9.91 0.56
N VAL A 283 11.90 10.46 0.34
CA VAL A 283 13.06 9.70 -0.17
C VAL A 283 13.45 8.56 0.79
N PRO A 284 13.60 8.78 2.11
CA PRO A 284 13.79 7.68 3.05
C PRO A 284 12.66 6.65 3.09
N ILE A 285 11.40 7.08 3.00
CA ILE A 285 10.25 6.16 2.92
C ILE A 285 10.35 5.28 1.67
N ARG A 286 10.61 5.87 0.50
CA ARG A 286 10.78 5.16 -0.77
C ARG A 286 11.96 4.18 -0.71
N ASN A 287 13.09 4.59 -0.14
CA ASN A 287 14.25 3.71 0.05
C ASN A 287 13.93 2.51 0.96
N PHE A 288 13.16 2.74 2.03
CA PHE A 288 12.68 1.68 2.91
C PHE A 288 11.73 0.72 2.18
N LEU A 289 10.77 1.24 1.40
CA LEU A 289 9.85 0.43 0.59
C LEU A 289 10.60 -0.38 -0.48
N ASN A 290 11.59 0.22 -1.14
CA ASN A 290 12.39 -0.47 -2.15
C ASN A 290 13.08 -1.69 -1.53
N LYS A 291 13.76 -1.49 -0.41
CA LYS A 291 14.50 -2.53 0.29
C LYS A 291 13.61 -3.67 0.81
N HIS A 292 12.48 -3.34 1.46
CA HIS A 292 11.71 -4.34 2.21
C HIS A 292 10.51 -4.89 1.46
N VAL A 293 10.13 -4.28 0.33
CA VAL A 293 8.90 -4.62 -0.40
C VAL A 293 9.21 -4.92 -1.85
N LYS A 294 9.82 -3.96 -2.57
CA LYS A 294 10.12 -4.13 -4.01
C LYS A 294 11.14 -5.25 -4.25
N GLU A 295 12.24 -5.21 -3.50
CA GLU A 295 13.34 -6.17 -3.53
C GLU A 295 13.05 -7.46 -2.75
N PHE A 296 11.89 -7.56 -2.09
CA PHE A 296 11.52 -8.76 -1.35
C PHE A 296 11.49 -9.98 -2.30
N PRO A 297 12.20 -11.08 -1.99
CA PRO A 297 12.38 -12.21 -2.89
C PRO A 297 11.13 -13.10 -2.91
N SER A 298 10.04 -12.60 -3.50
CA SER A 298 8.84 -13.38 -3.80
C SER A 298 8.48 -13.20 -5.26
N ALA A 299 8.47 -14.30 -5.99
CA ALA A 299 7.84 -14.36 -7.30
C ALA A 299 6.31 -14.29 -7.15
N TRP A 300 5.64 -13.92 -8.23
CA TRP A 300 4.20 -14.08 -8.40
C TRP A 300 3.87 -15.58 -8.39
N ARG A 301 2.76 -15.94 -7.75
CA ARG A 301 2.19 -17.29 -7.79
C ARG A 301 0.69 -17.19 -7.66
N ASP A 302 -0.04 -18.12 -8.27
CA ASP A 302 -1.49 -18.19 -8.11
C ASP A 302 -1.86 -18.35 -6.62
N ARG A 303 -2.90 -17.62 -6.19
CA ARG A 303 -3.42 -17.60 -4.82
C ARG A 303 -4.83 -18.20 -4.71
N LYS A 304 -5.37 -18.77 -5.80
CA LYS A 304 -6.62 -19.54 -5.78
C LYS A 304 -6.41 -20.90 -5.14
N ASN A 305 -7.43 -21.35 -4.40
CA ASN A 305 -7.46 -22.70 -3.84
C ASN A 305 -7.42 -23.73 -4.97
N LYS A 306 -6.43 -24.62 -4.99
CA LYS A 306 -6.24 -25.61 -6.07
C LYS A 306 -7.34 -26.66 -6.16
N VAL A 307 -8.13 -26.85 -5.09
CA VAL A 307 -9.21 -27.85 -5.05
C VAL A 307 -10.52 -27.29 -5.61
N THR A 308 -10.77 -25.99 -5.45
CA THR A 308 -12.04 -25.34 -5.81
C THR A 308 -11.90 -24.27 -6.90
N GLY A 309 -10.69 -24.03 -7.37
CA GLY A 309 -10.31 -22.87 -8.18
C GLY A 309 -10.05 -23.17 -9.65
#